data_AF-A0AA36HUH4-F1
#
_entry.id   AF-A0AA36HUH4-F1
#
_cell.length_a   1.000
_cell.length_b   1.000
_cell.length_c   1.000
_cell.angle_alpha   90.00
_cell.angle_beta   90.00
_cell.angle_gamma   90.00
#
_symmetry.space_group_name_H-M   'P 1'
#
loop_
_entity.id
_entity.type
_entity.pdbx_description
1 polymer ?
#
loop_
_entity_poly.entity_id
_entity_poly.type
_entity_poly.pdbx_seq_one_letter_code
_entity_poly.pdbx_strand_id
1 'polypeptide(L)'
;MVQLKAAQALRTALVNQFGESARGTVEEEVGRYLGRSQLVREDLDSIERNILEKVQRRRQVRSASAPRGISGSKPQPTALAGLTLVSDSPDSTDPTLPPHMQLAMVPKPLLLKPPDCFDLWREYDSIQHAKEQMEAKRRRQEQEKRYREALDEQVHNAKFRQNGKAAEKQQDRDVVLAQVEREQADVAKEQIKKVQAKAVQKQASLQFLARAEKQKLAAAQRAQAEQAAMDQTLQREGQYRQQEFERRQQHKQEESALMRQQFEHAQRLQQQAKQHEKEEDVRRAAEWAQLAPQASKRPKRTPAPISRMAEAAVEQQKAKEAALDQLIESNCRAHTQKQLDSFFAQKEERARRTRDMYAAIKQQAESNRKGEDRADLWQAAAAADRDKKLAKRAARKEVDACLFDAMMRRAGAHKSEKGIGDHVRERELLLNRPLVQRMVNHEFRTDHTEPMLKKALTAKQLQVSARNPSE
;
A
#
# COMPACT_ATOMS: atom_id res chain seq x y z
N MET A 1 -7.31 -13.97 -30.26
CA MET A 1 -7.94 -13.05 -29.28
C MET A 1 -7.05 -12.69 -28.09
N VAL A 2 -6.30 -13.62 -27.50
CA VAL A 2 -5.46 -13.33 -26.31
C VAL A 2 -4.39 -12.26 -26.56
N GLN A 3 -3.74 -12.30 -27.72
CA GLN A 3 -2.70 -11.32 -28.10
C GLN A 3 -3.23 -9.88 -28.22
N LEU A 4 -4.45 -9.72 -28.73
CA LEU A 4 -5.05 -8.40 -28.93
C LEU A 4 -5.38 -7.74 -27.59
N LYS A 5 -5.80 -8.53 -26.59
CA LYS A 5 -5.99 -8.06 -25.20
C LYS A 5 -4.67 -7.70 -24.53
N ALA A 6 -3.61 -8.49 -24.71
CA ALA A 6 -2.30 -8.20 -24.15
C ALA A 6 -1.69 -6.92 -24.75
N ALA A 7 -1.79 -6.74 -26.07
CA ALA A 7 -1.33 -5.53 -26.75
C ALA A 7 -2.13 -4.29 -26.33
N GLN A 8 -3.46 -4.41 -26.16
CA GLN A 8 -4.28 -3.32 -25.61
C GLN A 8 -3.88 -2.97 -24.18
N ALA A 9 -3.69 -3.97 -23.31
CA ALA A 9 -3.25 -3.74 -21.93
C ALA A 9 -1.90 -3.01 -21.87
N LEU A 10 -0.93 -3.45 -22.68
CA LEU A 10 0.39 -2.81 -22.81
C LEU A 10 0.27 -1.35 -23.30
N ARG A 11 -0.58 -1.09 -24.30
CA ARG A 11 -0.86 0.28 -24.78
C ARG A 11 -1.39 1.16 -23.65
N THR A 12 -2.42 0.71 -22.91
CA THR A 12 -2.96 1.48 -21.78
C THR A 12 -1.92 1.74 -20.69
N ALA A 13 -1.08 0.75 -20.35
CA ALA A 13 -0.04 0.92 -19.35
C ALA A 13 1.00 1.97 -19.78
N LEU A 14 1.46 1.91 -21.02
CA LEU A 14 2.43 2.85 -21.58
C LEU A 14 1.83 4.26 -21.76
N VAL A 15 0.57 4.38 -22.18
CA VAL A 15 -0.12 5.68 -22.25
C VAL A 15 -0.27 6.31 -20.87
N ASN A 16 -0.57 5.51 -19.83
CA ASN A 16 -0.63 6.01 -18.45
C ASN A 16 0.76 6.46 -17.94
N GLN A 17 1.84 5.79 -18.35
CA GLN A 17 3.21 6.13 -17.96
C GLN A 17 3.74 7.39 -18.68
N PHE A 18 3.51 7.51 -19.99
CA PHE A 18 4.05 8.59 -20.82
C PHE A 18 3.07 9.76 -21.04
N GLY A 19 1.80 9.59 -20.67
CA GLY A 19 0.71 10.57 -20.79
C GLY A 19 -0.01 10.53 -22.15
N GLU A 20 -1.24 11.09 -22.18
CA GLU A 20 -2.13 11.07 -23.37
C GLU A 20 -1.48 11.73 -24.61
N SER A 21 -0.58 12.70 -24.39
CA SER A 21 0.16 13.37 -25.46
C SER A 21 1.10 12.45 -26.25
N ALA A 22 1.48 11.29 -25.69
CA ALA A 22 2.35 10.30 -26.31
C ALA A 22 1.56 9.13 -26.94
N ARG A 23 0.23 9.12 -26.85
CA ARG A 23 -0.61 7.99 -27.28
C ARG A 23 -0.38 7.54 -28.71
N GLY A 24 -0.30 8.47 -29.66
CA GLY A 24 -0.02 8.13 -31.06
C GLY A 24 1.34 7.44 -31.25
N THR A 25 2.36 7.86 -30.49
CA THR A 25 3.71 7.25 -30.55
C THR A 25 3.72 5.85 -29.93
N VAL A 26 3.00 5.66 -28.81
CA VAL A 26 2.85 4.36 -28.14
C VAL A 26 2.10 3.38 -29.05
N GLU A 27 1.02 3.80 -29.69
CA GLU A 27 0.24 2.95 -30.60
C GLU A 27 1.04 2.52 -31.83
N GLU A 28 1.88 3.42 -32.37
CA GLU A 28 2.78 3.13 -33.49
C GLU A 28 3.85 2.09 -33.09
N GLU A 29 4.57 2.31 -31.98
CA GLU A 29 5.65 1.41 -31.56
C GLU A 29 5.11 0.04 -31.12
N VAL A 30 4.03 -0.02 -30.33
CA VAL A 30 3.41 -1.30 -29.97
C VAL A 30 2.81 -2.01 -31.19
N GLY A 31 2.35 -1.24 -32.19
CA GLY A 31 1.82 -1.75 -33.45
C GLY A 31 2.83 -2.59 -34.24
N ARG A 32 4.13 -2.24 -34.18
CA ARG A 32 5.21 -2.98 -34.86
C ARG A 32 5.41 -4.40 -34.35
N TYR A 33 4.97 -4.66 -33.12
CA TYR A 33 5.12 -5.97 -32.46
C TYR A 33 3.84 -6.82 -32.48
N LEU A 34 2.75 -6.35 -33.10
CA LEU A 34 1.47 -7.07 -33.18
C LEU A 34 1.51 -8.38 -34.00
N GLY A 35 2.64 -8.70 -34.65
CA GLY A 35 2.86 -9.98 -35.35
C GLY A 35 3.68 -11.01 -34.59
N ARG A 36 4.24 -10.68 -33.42
CA ARG A 36 5.07 -11.60 -32.63
C ARG A 36 4.21 -12.38 -31.64
N SER A 37 4.46 -13.69 -31.54
CA SER A 37 3.72 -14.58 -30.64
C SER A 37 4.03 -14.34 -29.16
N GLN A 38 5.24 -13.88 -28.84
CA GLN A 38 5.70 -13.54 -27.50
C GLN A 38 6.58 -12.29 -27.56
N LEU A 39 6.41 -11.40 -26.58
CA LEU A 39 7.26 -10.24 -26.35
C LEU A 39 8.33 -10.62 -25.33
N VAL A 40 9.60 -10.55 -25.73
CA VAL A 40 10.73 -10.74 -24.81
C VAL A 40 11.00 -9.41 -24.10
N ARG A 41 11.66 -9.45 -22.94
CA ARG A 41 12.01 -8.24 -22.18
C ARG A 41 12.77 -7.21 -23.02
N GLU A 42 13.66 -7.66 -23.89
CA GLU A 42 14.41 -6.81 -24.82
C GLU A 42 13.51 -6.02 -25.79
N ASP A 43 12.36 -6.61 -26.18
CA ASP A 43 11.37 -5.92 -27.02
C ASP A 43 10.68 -4.81 -26.24
N LEU A 44 10.35 -5.04 -24.95
CA LEU A 44 9.77 -4.02 -24.07
C LEU A 44 10.75 -2.86 -23.86
N ASP A 45 12.03 -3.17 -23.60
CA ASP A 45 13.09 -2.16 -23.42
C ASP A 45 13.35 -1.38 -24.72
N SER A 46 13.13 -2.00 -25.88
CA SER A 46 13.24 -1.34 -27.20
C SER A 46 12.06 -0.42 -27.47
N ILE A 47 10.84 -0.87 -27.15
CA ILE A 47 9.62 -0.05 -27.23
C ILE A 47 9.76 1.19 -26.34
N GLU A 48 10.21 1.02 -25.09
CA GLU A 48 10.38 2.12 -24.15
C GLU A 48 11.43 3.14 -24.63
N ARG A 49 12.60 2.66 -25.11
CA ARG A 49 13.65 3.53 -25.65
C ARG A 49 13.16 4.33 -26.86
N ASN A 50 12.47 3.70 -27.81
CA ASN A 50 11.93 4.37 -29.00
C ASN A 50 10.88 5.43 -28.64
N ILE A 51 9.99 5.14 -27.67
CA ILE A 51 8.99 6.09 -27.18
C ILE A 51 9.69 7.30 -26.54
N LEU A 52 10.67 7.06 -25.66
CA LEU A 52 11.44 8.12 -25.01
C LEU A 52 12.16 9.01 -26.02
N GLU A 53 12.84 8.42 -27.00
CA GLU A 53 13.55 9.16 -28.04
C GLU A 53 12.59 10.03 -28.87
N LYS A 54 11.46 9.47 -29.32
CA LYS A 54 10.45 10.21 -30.09
C LYS A 54 9.79 11.32 -29.27
N VAL A 55 9.52 11.10 -27.98
CA VAL A 55 8.95 12.12 -27.09
C VAL A 55 9.96 13.24 -26.83
N GLN A 56 11.24 12.92 -26.58
CA GLN A 56 12.30 13.91 -26.40
C GLN A 56 12.51 14.74 -27.68
N ARG A 57 12.54 14.09 -28.85
CA ARG A 57 12.67 14.77 -30.14
C ARG A 57 11.51 15.72 -30.39
N ARG A 58 10.27 15.32 -30.08
CA ARG A 58 9.09 16.21 -30.16
C ARG A 58 9.19 17.41 -29.21
N ARG A 59 9.75 17.25 -28.01
CA ARG A 59 9.99 18.37 -27.09
C ARG A 59 11.04 19.32 -27.65
N GLN A 60 12.16 18.82 -28.18
CA GLN A 60 13.19 19.66 -28.79
C GLN A 60 12.69 20.42 -30.02
N VAL A 61 11.92 19.77 -30.90
CA VAL A 61 11.34 20.43 -32.09
C VAL A 61 10.34 21.50 -31.67
N ARG A 62 9.52 21.28 -30.64
CA ARG A 62 8.61 22.30 -30.11
C ARG A 62 9.35 23.47 -29.44
N SER A 63 10.48 23.23 -28.79
CA SER A 63 11.32 24.29 -28.24
C SER A 63 12.04 25.11 -29.32
N ALA A 64 12.35 24.50 -30.47
CA ALA A 64 13.00 25.18 -31.60
C ALA A 64 12.02 25.89 -32.55
N SER A 65 10.73 25.55 -32.51
CA SER A 65 9.70 26.09 -33.43
C SER A 65 8.53 26.76 -32.72
N ALA A 66 8.65 27.11 -31.43
CA ALA A 66 7.70 28.00 -30.79
C ALA A 66 7.68 29.34 -31.56
N PRO A 67 6.60 29.64 -32.32
CA PRO A 67 6.45 30.96 -32.90
C PRO A 67 6.35 31.91 -31.71
N ARG A 68 7.07 33.03 -31.77
CA ARG A 68 6.86 34.14 -30.86
C ARG A 68 5.36 34.48 -30.84
N GLY A 69 4.66 33.96 -29.84
CA GLY A 69 3.25 34.23 -29.60
C GLY A 69 3.11 35.70 -29.26
N ILE A 70 2.77 36.48 -30.28
CA ILE A 70 1.73 37.50 -30.32
C ILE A 70 1.05 37.70 -28.95
N SER A 71 1.70 38.52 -28.12
CA SER A 71 1.08 39.33 -27.08
C SER A 71 1.50 40.74 -27.45
N GLY A 72 0.63 41.54 -28.03
CA GLY A 72 -0.45 42.18 -27.29
C GLY A 72 -0.19 43.69 -27.35
N SER A 73 -0.60 44.29 -28.47
CA SER A 73 -0.99 45.71 -28.63
C SER A 73 -0.20 46.77 -27.84
N LYS A 74 0.85 47.30 -28.47
CA LYS A 74 1.18 48.73 -28.37
C LYS A 74 0.54 49.44 -29.57
N PRO A 75 -0.10 50.60 -29.42
CA PRO A 75 -0.43 51.43 -30.56
C PRO A 75 0.90 52.05 -31.04
N GLN A 76 1.30 51.67 -32.25
CA GLN A 76 2.31 52.38 -33.00
C GLN A 76 1.61 53.54 -33.71
N PRO A 77 2.08 54.80 -33.57
CA PRO A 77 1.67 55.86 -34.47
C PRO A 77 2.32 55.61 -35.83
N THR A 78 1.49 55.61 -36.86
CA THR A 78 1.85 55.75 -38.28
C THR A 78 2.75 56.97 -38.46
N ALA A 79 4.02 56.73 -38.80
CA ALA A 79 4.88 57.73 -39.44
C ALA A 79 5.83 56.97 -40.38
N LEU A 80 5.43 56.91 -41.65
CA LEU A 80 6.26 56.51 -42.78
C LEU A 80 5.98 57.52 -43.90
N ALA A 81 7.07 57.89 -44.58
CA ALA A 81 7.24 58.92 -45.62
C ALA A 81 7.48 60.34 -45.06
N GLY A 82 8.66 60.93 -45.20
CA GLY A 82 9.88 60.51 -45.85
C GLY A 82 10.84 61.70 -45.98
N LEU A 83 12.14 61.38 -46.15
CA LEU A 83 13.16 62.19 -46.83
C LEU A 83 13.51 63.52 -46.12
N THR A 84 14.75 63.83 -45.72
CA THR A 84 16.06 63.65 -46.37
C THR A 84 17.12 64.02 -45.31
N LEU A 85 18.20 63.24 -45.18
CA LEU A 85 19.60 63.65 -45.49
C LEU A 85 20.00 64.99 -44.80
N VAL A 86 20.99 65.10 -43.92
CA VAL A 86 22.37 64.59 -43.94
C VAL A 86 23.08 65.00 -42.64
N SER A 87 24.05 64.15 -42.22
CA SER A 87 25.29 64.36 -41.46
C SER A 87 25.46 65.62 -40.61
N ASP A 88 25.72 65.43 -39.32
CA ASP A 88 27.04 65.29 -38.67
C ASP A 88 27.67 66.65 -38.35
N SER A 89 28.00 66.76 -37.07
CA SER A 89 28.94 67.66 -36.41
C SER A 89 30.28 67.81 -37.18
N PRO A 90 31.27 68.61 -36.74
CA PRO A 90 31.37 69.43 -35.52
C PRO A 90 32.06 70.81 -35.75
N ASP A 91 32.33 71.51 -34.64
CA ASP A 91 33.50 72.38 -34.37
C ASP A 91 33.86 73.52 -35.34
N SER A 92 34.00 74.74 -34.80
CA SER A 92 35.09 75.70 -35.09
C SER A 92 34.70 77.13 -34.64
N THR A 93 35.39 77.58 -33.61
CA THR A 93 36.06 78.90 -33.46
C THR A 93 35.69 80.04 -34.43
N ASP A 94 35.32 81.20 -33.83
CA ASP A 94 35.79 82.60 -34.06
C ASP A 94 36.66 82.90 -35.33
N PRO A 95 36.66 84.12 -35.95
CA PRO A 95 36.40 85.45 -35.32
C PRO A 95 35.86 86.60 -36.24
N THR A 96 35.69 87.80 -35.66
CA THR A 96 35.84 89.16 -36.28
C THR A 96 34.91 89.65 -37.41
N LEU A 97 34.20 90.77 -37.18
CA LEU A 97 34.19 92.06 -37.95
C LEU A 97 32.86 92.85 -37.79
N PRO A 98 32.86 94.19 -37.98
CA PRO A 98 32.21 95.17 -37.10
C PRO A 98 30.80 95.57 -37.57
N PRO A 99 29.96 96.15 -36.69
CA PRO A 99 28.81 96.90 -37.17
C PRO A 99 29.31 98.23 -37.72
N HIS A 100 29.33 98.32 -39.05
CA HIS A 100 29.46 99.55 -39.81
C HIS A 100 28.45 100.58 -39.28
N MET A 101 28.96 101.65 -38.67
CA MET A 101 28.19 102.85 -38.34
C MET A 101 27.72 103.50 -39.64
N GLN A 102 26.47 103.21 -40.03
CA GLN A 102 25.73 104.08 -40.93
C GLN A 102 24.93 105.04 -40.06
N LEU A 103 25.41 106.28 -40.01
CA LEU A 103 24.65 107.47 -39.64
C LEU A 103 23.46 107.60 -40.60
N ALA A 104 22.42 106.80 -40.38
CA ALA A 104 21.11 107.05 -40.95
C ALA A 104 20.58 108.32 -40.30
N MET A 105 20.50 109.38 -41.10
CA MET A 105 19.90 110.65 -40.75
C MET A 105 18.62 110.42 -39.96
N VAL A 106 18.56 110.92 -38.74
CA VAL A 106 17.31 111.05 -37.97
C VAL A 106 16.33 111.78 -38.90
N PRO A 107 15.26 111.14 -39.37
CA PRO A 107 14.21 111.84 -40.11
C PRO A 107 13.71 112.94 -39.17
N LYS A 108 13.72 114.19 -39.65
CA LYS A 108 13.12 115.32 -38.93
C LYS A 108 11.77 114.85 -38.36
N PRO A 109 11.49 115.06 -37.06
CA PRO A 109 10.18 114.72 -36.52
C PRO A 109 9.16 115.46 -37.38
N LEU A 110 8.37 114.73 -38.15
CA LEU A 110 7.21 115.29 -38.83
C LEU A 110 6.45 116.02 -37.74
N LEU A 111 6.17 117.31 -37.93
CA LEU A 111 5.33 118.10 -37.03
C LEU A 111 4.05 117.28 -36.81
N LEU A 112 3.98 116.59 -35.66
CA LEU A 112 2.83 115.84 -35.26
C LEU A 112 1.73 116.88 -35.13
N LYS A 113 0.77 116.84 -36.06
CA LYS A 113 -0.54 117.40 -35.79
C LYS A 113 -0.98 116.79 -34.45
N PRO A 114 -1.47 117.58 -33.49
CA PRO A 114 -2.03 117.00 -32.27
C PRO A 114 -3.04 115.94 -32.71
N PRO A 115 -2.95 114.71 -32.16
CA PRO A 115 -3.79 113.60 -32.60
C PRO A 115 -5.24 114.05 -32.55
N ASP A 116 -5.95 113.84 -33.66
CA ASP A 116 -7.36 114.15 -33.71
C ASP A 116 -8.08 113.27 -32.68
N CYS A 117 -9.24 113.71 -32.18
CA CYS A 117 -10.04 112.96 -31.21
C CYS A 117 -10.33 111.52 -31.68
N PHE A 118 -10.40 111.30 -32.99
CA PHE A 118 -10.53 109.98 -33.62
C PHE A 118 -9.26 109.11 -33.55
N ASP A 119 -8.07 109.71 -33.60
CA ASP A 119 -6.79 108.98 -33.48
C ASP A 119 -6.62 108.45 -32.05
N LEU A 120 -6.99 109.24 -31.05
CA LEU A 120 -7.01 108.83 -29.64
C LEU A 120 -7.98 107.66 -29.38
N TRP A 121 -9.16 107.67 -30.00
CA TRP A 121 -10.10 106.54 -29.89
C TRP A 121 -9.56 105.28 -30.58
N ARG A 122 -8.96 105.40 -31.76
CA ARG A 122 -8.36 104.25 -32.47
C ARG A 122 -7.18 103.67 -31.70
N GLU A 123 -6.33 104.51 -31.09
CA GLU A 123 -5.24 104.07 -30.23
C GLU A 123 -5.78 103.35 -28.99
N TYR A 124 -6.81 103.90 -28.32
CA TYR A 124 -7.46 103.25 -27.18
C TYR A 124 -8.02 101.87 -27.54
N ASP A 125 -8.76 101.75 -28.66
CA ASP A 125 -9.31 100.49 -29.13
C ASP A 125 -8.20 99.48 -29.49
N SER A 126 -7.10 99.94 -30.11
CA SER A 126 -5.97 99.07 -30.42
C SER A 126 -5.28 98.54 -29.15
N ILE A 127 -5.17 99.38 -28.11
CA ILE A 127 -4.60 99.00 -26.81
C ILE A 127 -5.55 98.04 -26.09
N GLN A 128 -6.86 98.28 -26.13
CA GLN A 128 -7.84 97.36 -25.53
C GLN A 128 -7.84 96.01 -26.24
N HIS A 129 -7.89 96.00 -27.56
CA HIS A 129 -7.83 94.76 -28.34
C HIS A 129 -6.50 94.00 -28.12
N ALA A 130 -5.37 94.71 -28.01
CA ALA A 130 -4.09 94.09 -27.66
C ALA A 130 -4.09 93.48 -26.25
N LYS A 131 -4.70 94.17 -25.26
CA LYS A 131 -4.89 93.64 -23.90
C LYS A 131 -5.79 92.41 -23.91
N GLU A 132 -6.92 92.45 -24.62
CA GLU A 132 -7.84 91.31 -24.75
C GLU A 132 -7.16 90.11 -25.42
N GLN A 133 -6.34 90.33 -26.47
CA GLN A 133 -5.57 89.24 -27.08
C GLN A 133 -4.53 88.64 -26.13
N MET A 134 -3.86 89.47 -25.34
CA MET A 134 -2.90 88.99 -24.33
C MET A 134 -3.60 88.22 -23.21
N GLU A 135 -4.75 88.69 -22.74
CA GLU A 135 -5.57 87.97 -21.77
C GLU A 135 -6.12 86.66 -22.34
N ALA A 136 -6.59 86.65 -23.58
CA ALA A 136 -7.06 85.44 -24.25
C ALA A 136 -5.94 84.40 -24.41
N LYS A 137 -4.72 84.84 -24.81
CA LYS A 137 -3.54 83.97 -24.85
C LYS A 137 -3.17 83.44 -23.47
N ARG A 138 -3.23 84.27 -22.43
CA ARG A 138 -2.98 83.86 -21.04
C ARG A 138 -4.01 82.83 -20.58
N ARG A 139 -5.30 83.05 -20.81
CA ARG A 139 -6.38 82.09 -20.49
C ARG A 139 -6.20 80.77 -21.21
N ARG A 140 -5.80 80.80 -22.49
CA ARG A 140 -5.49 79.59 -23.27
C ARG A 140 -4.31 78.83 -22.67
N GLN A 141 -3.22 79.51 -22.32
CA GLN A 141 -2.08 78.89 -21.66
C GLN A 141 -2.44 78.30 -20.29
N GLU A 142 -3.26 78.99 -19.50
CA GLU A 142 -3.76 78.48 -18.22
C GLU A 142 -4.64 77.24 -18.40
N GLN A 143 -5.51 77.21 -19.42
CA GLN A 143 -6.29 76.03 -19.78
C GLN A 143 -5.42 74.86 -20.24
N GLU A 144 -4.41 75.12 -21.09
CA GLU A 144 -3.45 74.11 -21.54
C GLU A 144 -2.63 73.55 -20.37
N LYS A 145 -2.20 74.39 -19.42
CA LYS A 145 -1.53 73.95 -18.18
C LYS A 145 -2.43 73.08 -17.32
N ARG A 146 -3.67 73.50 -17.07
CA ARG A 146 -4.66 72.71 -16.31
C ARG A 146 -4.95 71.36 -16.97
N TYR A 147 -5.08 71.34 -18.29
CA TYR A 147 -5.30 70.11 -19.04
C TYR A 147 -4.10 69.17 -18.94
N ARG A 148 -2.87 69.70 -19.02
CA ARG A 148 -1.64 68.92 -18.82
C ARG A 148 -1.54 68.35 -17.40
N GLU A 149 -1.81 69.16 -16.38
CA GLU A 149 -1.83 68.72 -14.98
C GLU A 149 -2.84 67.59 -14.76
N ALA A 150 -4.05 67.69 -15.33
CA ALA A 150 -5.06 66.64 -15.25
C ALA A 150 -4.63 65.33 -15.93
N LEU A 151 -3.93 65.41 -17.07
CA LEU A 151 -3.37 64.23 -17.73
C LEU A 151 -2.24 63.60 -16.91
N ASP A 152 -1.35 64.41 -16.35
CA ASP A 152 -0.25 63.93 -15.49
C ASP A 152 -0.81 63.22 -14.24
N GLU A 153 -1.88 63.76 -13.64
CA GLU A 153 -2.59 63.12 -12.52
C GLU A 153 -3.22 61.78 -12.93
N GLN A 154 -3.85 61.69 -14.11
CA GLN A 154 -4.40 60.43 -14.62
C GLN A 154 -3.31 59.38 -14.85
N VAL A 155 -2.17 59.77 -15.42
CA VAL A 155 -1.02 58.88 -15.63
C VAL A 155 -0.42 58.44 -14.29
N HIS A 156 -0.32 59.35 -13.32
CA HIS A 156 0.16 59.03 -11.98
C HIS A 156 -0.76 58.02 -11.28
N ASN A 157 -2.08 58.25 -11.30
CA ASN A 157 -3.08 57.35 -10.75
C ASN A 157 -3.08 55.97 -11.44
N ALA A 158 -2.87 55.93 -12.76
CA ALA A 158 -2.74 54.68 -13.50
C ALA A 158 -1.48 53.90 -13.08
N LYS A 159 -0.33 54.58 -12.94
CA LYS A 159 0.92 53.97 -12.43
C LYS A 159 0.77 53.46 -11.01
N PHE A 160 0.13 54.22 -10.12
CA PHE A 160 -0.13 53.81 -8.75
C PHE A 160 -0.97 52.52 -8.70
N ARG A 161 -2.03 52.44 -9.50
CA ARG A 161 -2.85 51.21 -9.63
C ARG A 161 -2.06 50.04 -10.19
N GLN A 162 -1.18 50.28 -11.16
CA GLN A 162 -0.33 49.23 -11.73
C GLN A 162 0.67 48.69 -10.69
N ASN A 163 1.30 49.57 -9.92
CA ASN A 163 2.21 49.20 -8.84
C ASN A 163 1.48 48.45 -7.73
N GLY A 164 0.26 48.88 -7.37
CA GLY A 164 -0.59 48.17 -6.40
C GLY A 164 -0.89 46.73 -6.85
N LYS A 165 -1.28 46.54 -8.12
CA LYS A 165 -1.50 45.19 -8.68
C LYS A 165 -0.23 44.34 -8.73
N ALA A 166 0.93 44.96 -8.95
CA ALA A 166 2.21 44.24 -8.94
C ALA A 166 2.57 43.77 -7.52
N ALA A 167 2.34 44.61 -6.51
CA ALA A 167 2.53 44.26 -5.10
C ALA A 167 1.57 43.14 -4.66
N GLU A 168 0.29 43.21 -5.03
CA GLU A 168 -0.71 42.17 -4.75
C GLU A 168 -0.29 40.81 -5.36
N LYS A 169 0.14 40.81 -6.63
CA LYS A 169 0.67 39.59 -7.27
C LYS A 169 1.91 39.02 -6.59
N GLN A 170 2.75 39.89 -6.04
CA GLN A 170 3.93 39.46 -5.30
C GLN A 170 3.54 38.83 -3.97
N GLN A 171 2.58 39.43 -3.24
CA GLN A 171 2.02 38.83 -2.03
C GLN A 171 1.37 37.47 -2.31
N ASP A 172 0.57 37.35 -3.39
CA ASP A 172 -0.02 36.07 -3.79
C ASP A 172 1.05 35.00 -4.07
N ARG A 173 2.13 35.40 -4.75
CA ARG A 173 3.27 34.51 -5.02
C ARG A 173 3.93 34.04 -3.72
N ASP A 174 4.14 34.94 -2.77
CA ASP A 174 4.77 34.63 -1.49
C ASP A 174 3.88 33.69 -0.65
N VAL A 175 2.55 33.89 -0.68
CA VAL A 175 1.58 32.99 -0.03
C VAL A 175 1.62 31.59 -0.64
N VAL A 176 1.67 31.48 -1.97
CA VAL A 176 1.76 30.19 -2.66
C VAL A 176 3.09 29.50 -2.35
N LEU A 177 4.21 30.22 -2.34
CA LEU A 177 5.52 29.66 -1.96
C LEU A 177 5.52 29.16 -0.51
N ALA A 178 4.98 29.93 0.44
CA ALA A 178 4.84 29.51 1.82
C ALA A 178 3.95 28.27 1.98
N GLN A 179 2.90 28.12 1.15
CA GLN A 179 2.09 26.91 1.14
C GLN A 179 2.86 25.71 0.60
N VAL A 180 3.62 25.87 -0.49
CA VAL A 180 4.48 24.81 -1.03
C VAL A 180 5.53 24.35 -0.01
N GLU A 181 6.14 25.28 0.74
CA GLU A 181 7.08 24.95 1.81
C GLU A 181 6.42 24.16 2.95
N ARG A 182 5.19 24.51 3.34
CA ARG A 182 4.42 23.74 4.34
C ARG A 182 4.12 22.34 3.85
N GLU A 183 3.67 22.19 2.60
CA GLU A 183 3.39 20.89 1.98
C GLU A 183 4.66 20.03 1.91
N GLN A 184 5.81 20.62 1.55
CA GLN A 184 7.10 19.92 1.56
C GLN A 184 7.51 19.49 2.97
N ALA A 185 7.32 20.34 3.98
CA ALA A 185 7.61 20.02 5.37
C ALA A 185 6.73 18.87 5.89
N ASP A 186 5.45 18.83 5.50
CA ASP A 186 4.54 17.77 5.88
C ASP A 186 4.87 16.44 5.17
N VAL A 187 5.24 16.48 3.89
CA VAL A 187 5.78 15.31 3.17
C VAL A 187 7.05 14.78 3.84
N ALA A 188 7.97 15.65 4.28
CA ALA A 188 9.17 15.25 4.99
C ALA A 188 8.84 14.59 6.35
N LYS A 189 7.89 15.16 7.12
CA LYS A 189 7.41 14.54 8.37
C LYS A 189 6.78 13.17 8.12
N GLU A 190 6.00 13.00 7.05
CA GLU A 190 5.45 11.69 6.70
C GLU A 190 6.53 10.67 6.32
N GLN A 191 7.58 11.09 5.61
CA GLN A 191 8.71 10.22 5.29
C GLN A 191 9.44 9.77 6.55
N ILE A 192 9.69 10.69 7.50
CA ILE A 192 10.29 10.36 8.81
C ILE A 192 9.41 9.34 9.56
N LYS A 193 8.08 9.56 9.61
CA LYS A 193 7.15 8.60 10.23
C LYS A 193 7.19 7.23 9.56
N LYS A 194 7.27 7.17 8.22
CA LYS A 194 7.40 5.90 7.48
C LYS A 194 8.72 5.19 7.79
N VAL A 195 9.83 5.92 7.90
CA VAL A 195 11.13 5.35 8.28
C VAL A 195 11.10 4.82 9.71
N GLN A 196 10.53 5.56 10.66
CA GLN A 196 10.35 5.12 12.05
C GLN A 196 9.45 3.87 12.14
N ALA A 197 8.32 3.85 11.42
CA ALA A 197 7.44 2.68 11.37
C ALA A 197 8.17 1.44 10.82
N LYS A 198 8.97 1.59 9.76
CA LYS A 198 9.81 0.51 9.23
C LYS A 198 10.87 0.05 10.24
N ALA A 199 11.47 0.96 11.00
CA ALA A 199 12.44 0.62 12.03
C ALA A 199 11.79 -0.19 13.17
N VAL A 200 10.60 0.22 13.64
CA VAL A 200 9.82 -0.52 14.64
C VAL A 200 9.42 -1.90 14.13
N GLN A 201 8.96 -2.00 12.88
CA GLN A 201 8.64 -3.29 12.24
C GLN A 201 9.87 -4.20 12.15
N LYS A 202 11.04 -3.65 11.78
CA LYS A 202 12.30 -4.39 11.74
C LYS A 202 12.67 -4.89 13.14
N GLN A 203 12.56 -4.05 14.17
CA GLN A 203 12.83 -4.45 15.55
C GLN A 203 11.89 -5.56 16.03
N ALA A 204 10.58 -5.47 15.74
CA ALA A 204 9.62 -6.50 16.06
C ALA A 204 9.94 -7.84 15.35
N SER A 205 10.36 -7.79 14.08
CA SER A 205 10.77 -8.97 13.33
C SER A 205 12.02 -9.63 13.92
N LEU A 206 13.00 -8.85 14.37
CA LEU A 206 14.20 -9.37 15.05
C LEU A 206 13.86 -10.02 16.39
N GLN A 207 12.96 -9.43 17.17
CA GLN A 207 12.50 -10.04 18.42
C GLN A 207 11.76 -11.37 18.18
N PHE A 208 10.96 -11.45 17.12
CA PHE A 208 10.30 -12.70 16.74
C PHE A 208 11.32 -13.78 16.37
N LEU A 209 12.33 -13.46 15.55
CA LEU A 209 13.40 -14.38 15.19
C LEU A 209 14.19 -14.85 16.42
N ALA A 210 14.56 -13.93 17.32
CA ALA A 210 15.25 -14.28 18.56
C ALA A 210 14.43 -15.21 19.48
N ARG A 211 13.10 -15.01 19.55
CA ARG A 211 12.21 -15.93 20.28
C ARG A 211 12.15 -17.31 19.63
N ALA A 212 12.07 -17.37 18.30
CA ALA A 212 12.07 -18.63 17.56
C ALA A 212 13.39 -19.39 17.74
N GLU A 213 14.54 -18.71 17.71
CA GLU A 213 15.85 -19.32 17.99
C GLU A 213 15.94 -19.84 19.43
N LYS A 214 15.49 -19.05 20.42
CA LYS A 214 15.43 -19.50 21.81
C LYS A 214 14.56 -20.75 21.99
N GLN A 215 13.43 -20.82 21.30
CA GLN A 215 12.56 -22.01 21.31
C GLN A 215 13.23 -23.21 20.65
N LYS A 216 13.92 -23.03 19.52
CA LYS A 216 14.69 -24.09 18.85
C LYS A 216 15.79 -24.63 19.76
N LEU A 217 16.56 -23.75 20.41
CA LEU A 217 17.61 -24.14 21.35
C LEU A 217 17.03 -24.89 22.56
N ALA A 218 15.94 -24.40 23.14
CA ALA A 218 15.28 -25.08 24.25
C ALA A 218 14.73 -26.47 23.84
N ALA A 219 14.18 -26.60 22.64
CA ALA A 219 13.73 -27.89 22.10
C ALA A 219 14.90 -28.86 21.87
N ALA A 220 16.02 -28.37 21.32
CA ALA A 220 17.23 -29.17 21.15
C ALA A 220 17.80 -29.64 22.49
N GLN A 221 17.83 -28.77 23.50
CA GLN A 221 18.26 -29.14 24.86
C GLN A 221 17.35 -30.20 25.49
N ARG A 222 16.03 -30.10 25.31
CA ARG A 222 15.09 -31.13 25.77
C ARG A 222 15.33 -32.46 25.06
N ALA A 223 15.51 -32.44 23.74
CA ALA A 223 15.81 -33.66 22.98
C ALA A 223 17.12 -34.31 23.44
N GLN A 224 18.16 -33.52 23.74
CA GLN A 224 19.42 -34.03 24.30
C GLN A 224 19.22 -34.61 25.71
N ALA A 225 18.43 -33.96 26.56
CA ALA A 225 18.12 -34.48 27.90
C ALA A 225 17.31 -35.79 27.83
N GLU A 226 16.37 -35.90 26.90
CA GLU A 226 15.59 -37.12 26.64
C GLU A 226 16.49 -38.25 26.12
N GLN A 227 17.42 -37.96 25.20
CA GLN A 227 18.42 -38.94 24.76
C GLN A 227 19.30 -39.42 25.93
N ALA A 228 19.82 -38.50 26.74
CA ALA A 228 20.61 -38.87 27.92
C ALA A 228 19.82 -39.70 28.94
N ALA A 229 18.53 -39.39 29.13
CA ALA A 229 17.65 -40.20 29.98
C ALA A 229 17.44 -41.61 29.40
N MET A 230 17.27 -41.73 28.08
CA MET A 230 17.17 -43.01 27.39
C MET A 230 18.44 -43.85 27.54
N ASP A 231 19.61 -43.25 27.35
CA ASP A 231 20.90 -43.93 27.53
C ASP A 231 21.08 -44.43 28.97
N GLN A 232 20.67 -43.63 29.96
CA GLN A 232 20.68 -44.07 31.36
C GLN A 232 19.74 -45.26 31.60
N THR A 233 18.56 -45.28 30.98
CA THR A 233 17.65 -46.43 31.08
C THR A 233 18.22 -47.69 30.45
N LEU A 234 18.87 -47.58 29.28
CA LEU A 234 19.55 -48.68 28.61
C LEU A 234 20.72 -49.22 29.44
N GLN A 235 21.49 -48.34 30.08
CA GLN A 235 22.56 -48.75 31.00
C GLN A 235 22.02 -49.54 32.20
N ARG A 236 20.92 -49.08 32.82
CA ARG A 236 20.26 -49.79 33.92
C ARG A 236 19.72 -51.14 33.48
N GLU A 237 19.12 -51.22 32.29
CA GLU A 237 18.65 -52.50 31.73
C GLU A 237 19.83 -53.45 31.45
N GLY A 238 20.94 -52.94 30.94
CA GLY A 238 22.18 -53.70 30.76
C GLY A 238 22.71 -54.29 32.06
N GLN A 239 22.75 -53.48 33.13
CA GLN A 239 23.12 -53.94 34.47
C GLN A 239 22.16 -55.01 35.00
N TYR A 240 20.85 -54.82 34.79
CA TYR A 240 19.84 -55.81 35.19
C TYR A 240 20.02 -57.14 34.45
N ARG A 241 20.28 -57.10 33.13
CA ARG A 241 20.58 -58.30 32.34
C ARG A 241 21.84 -59.02 32.79
N GLN A 242 22.88 -58.27 33.18
CA GLN A 242 24.10 -58.86 33.76
C GLN A 242 23.80 -59.55 35.10
N GLN A 243 23.06 -58.89 35.99
CA GLN A 243 22.64 -59.50 37.27
C GLN A 243 21.76 -60.72 37.05
N GLU A 244 20.82 -60.69 36.10
CA GLU A 244 20.03 -61.87 35.73
C GLU A 244 20.92 -63.00 35.22
N PHE A 245 21.91 -62.70 34.38
CA PHE A 245 22.83 -63.70 33.86
C PHE A 245 23.65 -64.34 35.00
N GLU A 246 24.18 -63.53 35.92
CA GLU A 246 24.87 -64.00 37.12
C GLU A 246 23.98 -64.88 37.99
N ARG A 247 22.73 -64.45 38.26
CA ARG A 247 21.76 -65.26 39.00
C ARG A 247 21.47 -66.59 38.30
N ARG A 248 21.34 -66.61 36.97
CA ARG A 248 21.16 -67.85 36.20
C ARG A 248 22.38 -68.75 36.29
N GLN A 249 23.59 -68.19 36.32
CA GLN A 249 24.82 -68.96 36.50
C GLN A 249 24.90 -69.54 37.91
N GLN A 250 24.59 -68.75 38.95
CA GLN A 250 24.50 -69.22 40.33
C GLN A 250 23.49 -70.35 40.47
N HIS A 251 22.28 -70.17 39.92
CA HIS A 251 21.24 -71.19 39.92
C HIS A 251 21.71 -72.50 39.25
N LYS A 252 22.36 -72.41 38.09
CA LYS A 252 22.93 -73.59 37.43
C LYS A 252 24.03 -74.28 38.26
N GLN A 253 24.85 -73.49 38.96
CA GLN A 253 25.86 -74.03 39.86
C GLN A 253 25.22 -74.76 41.04
N GLU A 254 24.21 -74.16 41.66
CA GLU A 254 23.41 -74.76 42.74
C GLU A 254 22.73 -76.05 42.28
N GLU A 255 22.07 -76.05 41.13
CA GLU A 255 21.48 -77.26 40.52
C GLU A 255 22.53 -78.34 40.27
N SER A 256 23.69 -77.97 39.72
CA SER A 256 24.76 -78.93 39.46
C SER A 256 25.36 -79.50 40.77
N ALA A 257 25.44 -78.68 41.83
CA ALA A 257 25.90 -79.11 43.14
C ALA A 257 24.89 -80.06 43.79
N LEU A 258 23.60 -79.75 43.69
CA LEU A 258 22.51 -80.62 44.15
C LEU A 258 22.53 -81.97 43.43
N MET A 259 22.70 -81.96 42.10
CA MET A 259 22.82 -83.19 41.29
C MET A 259 24.04 -84.02 41.69
N ARG A 260 25.19 -83.38 41.98
CA ARG A 260 26.37 -84.08 42.50
C ARG A 260 26.09 -84.72 43.87
N GLN A 261 25.46 -83.99 44.79
CA GLN A 261 25.08 -84.53 46.09
C GLN A 261 24.12 -85.71 45.97
N GLN A 262 23.13 -85.63 45.09
CA GLN A 262 22.21 -86.73 44.81
C GLN A 262 22.94 -87.95 44.23
N PHE A 263 23.88 -87.72 43.31
CA PHE A 263 24.70 -88.78 42.73
C PHE A 263 25.60 -89.45 43.78
N GLU A 264 26.29 -88.67 44.62
CA GLU A 264 27.10 -89.19 45.72
C GLU A 264 26.26 -89.98 46.74
N HIS A 265 25.07 -89.49 47.08
CA HIS A 265 24.15 -90.18 47.97
C HIS A 265 23.69 -91.52 47.36
N ALA A 266 23.31 -91.53 46.08
CA ALA A 266 22.96 -92.75 45.35
C ALA A 266 24.14 -93.74 45.30
N GLN A 267 25.37 -93.25 45.12
CA GLN A 267 26.57 -94.07 45.13
C GLN A 267 26.84 -94.69 46.51
N ARG A 268 26.64 -93.93 47.59
CA ARG A 268 26.74 -94.46 48.97
C ARG A 268 25.69 -95.53 49.25
N LEU A 269 24.43 -95.29 48.88
CA LEU A 269 23.37 -96.30 48.99
C LEU A 269 23.71 -97.57 48.19
N GLN A 270 24.26 -97.43 46.99
CA GLN A 270 24.68 -98.58 46.20
C GLN A 270 25.85 -99.34 46.84
N GLN A 271 26.82 -98.63 47.43
CA GLN A 271 27.91 -99.27 48.18
C GLN A 271 27.41 -100.00 49.42
N GLN A 272 26.48 -99.40 50.18
CA GLN A 272 25.81 -100.04 51.31
C GLN A 272 25.02 -101.27 50.87
N ALA A 273 24.26 -101.18 49.77
CA ALA A 273 23.54 -102.32 49.22
C ALA A 273 24.49 -103.47 48.81
N LYS A 274 25.63 -103.15 48.18
CA LYS A 274 26.67 -104.14 47.86
C LYS A 274 27.31 -104.74 49.11
N GLN A 275 27.50 -103.96 50.18
CA GLN A 275 28.00 -104.48 51.45
C GLN A 275 26.98 -105.41 52.09
N HIS A 276 25.71 -105.03 52.11
CA HIS A 276 24.62 -105.86 52.61
C HIS A 276 24.46 -107.15 51.78
N GLU A 277 24.56 -107.07 50.45
CA GLU A 277 24.54 -108.23 49.56
C GLU A 277 25.73 -109.17 49.85
N LYS A 278 26.93 -108.64 50.07
CA LYS A 278 28.10 -109.44 50.49
C LYS A 278 27.91 -110.07 51.86
N GLU A 279 27.34 -109.35 52.82
CA GLU A 279 27.03 -109.87 54.15
C GLU A 279 25.96 -110.98 54.08
N GLU A 280 24.92 -110.79 53.26
CA GLU A 280 23.92 -111.80 52.95
C GLU A 280 24.50 -113.00 52.23
N ASP A 281 25.41 -112.81 51.26
CA ASP A 281 26.09 -113.90 50.56
C ASP A 281 27.02 -114.67 51.51
N VAL A 282 27.67 -114.01 52.46
CA VAL A 282 28.42 -114.65 53.54
C VAL A 282 27.49 -115.41 54.49
N ARG A 283 26.34 -114.84 54.86
CA ARG A 283 25.31 -115.54 55.64
C ARG A 283 24.76 -116.75 54.90
N ARG A 284 24.42 -116.61 53.61
CA ARG A 284 23.99 -117.71 52.73
C ARG A 284 25.10 -118.74 52.58
N ALA A 285 26.35 -118.35 52.39
CA ALA A 285 27.48 -119.30 52.35
C ALA A 285 27.65 -120.05 53.67
N ALA A 286 27.42 -119.39 54.82
CA ALA A 286 27.42 -120.02 56.13
C ALA A 286 26.22 -120.97 56.33
N GLU A 287 25.03 -120.59 55.88
CA GLU A 287 23.84 -121.46 55.86
C GLU A 287 24.04 -122.67 54.93
N TRP A 288 24.67 -122.48 53.77
CA TRP A 288 25.06 -123.55 52.85
C TRP A 288 26.15 -124.45 53.44
N ALA A 289 27.09 -123.91 54.20
CA ALA A 289 28.09 -124.70 54.93
C ALA A 289 27.48 -125.53 56.07
N GLN A 290 26.33 -125.11 56.63
CA GLN A 290 25.58 -125.89 57.62
C GLN A 290 24.66 -126.96 57.00
N LEU A 291 24.41 -126.91 55.69
CA LEU A 291 23.47 -127.81 54.98
C LEU A 291 24.14 -128.87 54.08
N ALA A 292 25.45 -129.10 54.20
CA ALA A 292 26.13 -130.20 53.49
C ALA A 292 26.47 -131.34 54.49
N PRO A 293 25.88 -132.55 54.39
CA PRO A 293 25.65 -133.24 53.12
C PRO A 293 24.22 -133.77 52.95
N GLN A 294 23.60 -133.54 51.78
CA GLN A 294 22.86 -134.56 51.03
C GLN A 294 22.33 -133.98 49.70
N ALA A 295 22.26 -134.86 48.72
CA ALA A 295 21.36 -134.83 47.56
C ALA A 295 21.72 -133.95 46.35
N SER A 296 22.33 -134.66 45.41
CA SER A 296 22.10 -134.63 43.96
C SER A 296 20.74 -134.13 43.44
N LYS A 297 20.81 -133.45 42.28
CA LYS A 297 19.95 -133.48 41.07
C LYS A 297 19.47 -132.10 40.59
N ARG A 298 19.84 -131.80 39.34
CA ARG A 298 19.42 -130.66 38.49
C ARG A 298 17.90 -130.43 38.47
N PRO A 299 17.44 -129.22 38.12
CA PRO A 299 16.87 -129.04 36.77
C PRO A 299 17.18 -127.69 36.09
N LYS A 300 17.00 -127.67 34.75
CA LYS A 300 17.07 -126.51 33.86
C LYS A 300 16.01 -125.45 34.26
N ARG A 301 16.42 -124.18 34.34
CA ARG A 301 15.54 -123.03 34.67
C ARG A 301 15.04 -122.36 33.39
N THR A 302 13.74 -122.38 33.21
CA THR A 302 12.95 -121.73 32.15
C THR A 302 12.81 -120.22 32.41
N PRO A 303 12.68 -119.37 31.37
CA PRO A 303 12.43 -117.93 31.52
C PRO A 303 10.99 -117.70 32.03
N ALA A 304 10.86 -117.04 33.18
CA ALA A 304 9.59 -116.62 33.76
C ALA A 304 9.20 -115.21 33.21
N PRO A 305 7.90 -114.86 33.20
CA PRO A 305 7.37 -113.82 32.33
C PRO A 305 7.64 -112.42 32.89
N ILE A 306 8.41 -111.62 32.14
CA ILE A 306 8.64 -110.17 32.37
C ILE A 306 7.36 -109.34 32.05
N SER A 307 6.23 -109.97 31.73
CA SER A 307 5.03 -109.28 31.20
C SER A 307 4.43 -108.24 32.16
N ARG A 308 4.34 -108.52 33.48
CA ARG A 308 3.65 -107.59 34.40
C ARG A 308 4.43 -106.34 34.81
N MET A 309 5.77 -106.41 34.86
CA MET A 309 6.59 -105.21 35.11
C MET A 309 6.78 -104.38 33.84
N ALA A 310 6.82 -105.02 32.67
CA ALA A 310 6.81 -104.30 31.40
C ALA A 310 5.47 -103.58 31.16
N GLU A 311 4.34 -104.21 31.49
CA GLU A 311 3.01 -103.56 31.44
C GLU A 311 2.90 -102.36 32.39
N ALA A 312 3.37 -102.49 33.63
CA ALA A 312 3.38 -101.36 34.58
C ALA A 312 4.33 -100.22 34.16
N ALA A 313 5.48 -100.54 33.55
CA ALA A 313 6.39 -99.55 33.00
C ALA A 313 5.80 -98.85 31.75
N VAL A 314 5.09 -99.60 30.90
CA VAL A 314 4.37 -99.05 29.74
C VAL A 314 3.20 -98.18 30.18
N GLU A 315 2.47 -98.53 31.25
CA GLU A 315 1.44 -97.66 31.82
C GLU A 315 2.02 -96.38 32.44
N GLN A 316 3.14 -96.46 33.16
CA GLN A 316 3.84 -95.27 33.65
C GLN A 316 4.34 -94.39 32.51
N GLN A 317 4.80 -94.98 31.41
CA GLN A 317 5.24 -94.24 30.24
C GLN A 317 4.05 -93.57 29.53
N LYS A 318 2.93 -94.29 29.34
CA LYS A 318 1.68 -93.71 28.81
C LYS A 318 1.13 -92.59 29.69
N ALA A 319 1.23 -92.70 31.02
CA ALA A 319 0.81 -91.65 31.93
C ALA A 319 1.69 -90.39 31.83
N LYS A 320 3.01 -90.57 31.63
CA LYS A 320 3.95 -89.46 31.39
C LYS A 320 3.73 -88.80 30.03
N GLU A 321 3.47 -89.59 28.99
CA GLU A 321 3.13 -89.09 27.65
C GLU A 321 1.82 -88.31 27.67
N ALA A 322 0.77 -88.84 28.33
CA ALA A 322 -0.50 -88.12 28.51
C ALA A 322 -0.35 -86.82 29.32
N ALA A 323 0.53 -86.78 30.33
CA ALA A 323 0.83 -85.57 31.08
C ALA A 323 1.58 -84.52 30.23
N LEU A 324 2.49 -84.97 29.35
CA LEU A 324 3.17 -84.10 28.39
C LEU A 324 2.20 -83.54 27.35
N ASP A 325 1.28 -84.36 26.84
CA ASP A 325 0.26 -83.90 25.88
C ASP A 325 -0.67 -82.85 26.51
N GLN A 326 -1.08 -83.03 27.77
CA GLN A 326 -1.84 -82.01 28.51
C GLN A 326 -1.05 -80.70 28.70
N LEU A 327 0.25 -80.80 28.95
CA LEU A 327 1.12 -79.62 29.07
C LEU A 327 1.26 -78.90 27.72
N ILE A 328 1.41 -79.65 26.63
CA ILE A 328 1.49 -79.11 25.25
C ILE A 328 0.17 -78.42 24.90
N GLU A 329 -0.98 -79.04 25.17
CA GLU A 329 -2.29 -78.43 24.94
C GLU A 329 -2.46 -77.15 25.77
N SER A 330 -2.09 -77.18 27.05
CA SER A 330 -2.14 -76.01 27.94
C SER A 330 -1.27 -74.86 27.41
N ASN A 331 -0.03 -75.16 26.98
CA ASN A 331 0.86 -74.17 26.39
C ASN A 331 0.34 -73.64 25.04
N CYS A 332 -0.24 -74.49 24.20
CA CYS A 332 -0.85 -74.07 22.94
C CYS A 332 -2.03 -73.14 23.19
N ARG A 333 -2.92 -73.48 24.13
CA ARG A 333 -4.04 -72.61 24.53
C ARG A 333 -3.54 -71.28 25.09
N ALA A 334 -2.57 -71.29 26.01
CA ALA A 334 -1.98 -70.08 26.57
C ALA A 334 -1.31 -69.20 25.49
N HIS A 335 -0.64 -69.81 24.51
CA HIS A 335 -0.04 -69.09 23.39
C HIS A 335 -1.11 -68.46 22.49
N THR A 336 -2.16 -69.20 22.14
CA THR A 336 -3.28 -68.64 21.36
C THR A 336 -3.99 -67.51 22.09
N GLN A 337 -4.15 -67.62 23.41
CA GLN A 337 -4.75 -66.58 24.24
C GLN A 337 -3.88 -65.31 24.27
N LYS A 338 -2.57 -65.45 24.46
CA LYS A 338 -1.63 -64.32 24.36
C LYS A 338 -1.65 -63.65 22.99
N GLN A 339 -1.78 -64.43 21.90
CA GLN A 339 -1.91 -63.86 20.55
C GLN A 339 -3.19 -63.06 20.39
N LEU A 340 -4.32 -63.58 20.87
CA LEU A 340 -5.61 -62.86 20.85
C LEU A 340 -5.55 -61.59 21.69
N ASP A 341 -5.01 -61.66 22.91
CA ASP A 341 -4.85 -60.50 23.79
C ASP A 341 -3.96 -59.43 23.16
N SER A 342 -2.85 -59.82 22.54
CA SER A 342 -1.97 -58.89 21.81
C SER A 342 -2.68 -58.25 20.60
N PHE A 343 -3.54 -58.99 19.91
CA PHE A 343 -4.33 -58.49 18.79
C PHE A 343 -5.37 -57.47 19.26
N PHE A 344 -6.08 -57.73 20.36
CA PHE A 344 -7.04 -56.79 20.93
C PHE A 344 -6.36 -55.54 21.49
N ALA A 345 -5.21 -55.68 22.16
CA ALA A 345 -4.42 -54.55 22.63
C ALA A 345 -3.98 -53.65 21.46
N GLN A 346 -3.46 -54.24 20.37
CA GLN A 346 -3.12 -53.47 19.17
C GLN A 346 -4.33 -52.82 18.51
N LYS A 347 -5.49 -53.49 18.49
CA LYS A 347 -6.73 -52.93 17.95
C LYS A 347 -7.22 -51.74 18.78
N GLU A 348 -7.15 -51.81 20.11
CA GLU A 348 -7.48 -50.70 21.00
C GLU A 348 -6.50 -49.53 20.82
N GLU A 349 -5.21 -49.81 20.68
CA GLU A 349 -4.20 -48.77 20.45
C GLU A 349 -4.43 -48.03 19.12
N ARG A 350 -4.76 -48.75 18.04
CA ARG A 350 -5.16 -48.14 16.76
C ARG A 350 -6.43 -47.29 16.89
N ALA A 351 -7.39 -47.74 17.69
CA ALA A 351 -8.61 -46.97 17.98
C ALA A 351 -8.32 -45.69 18.77
N ARG A 352 -7.37 -45.72 19.72
CA ARG A 352 -6.90 -44.52 20.44
C ARG A 352 -6.21 -43.55 19.49
N ARG A 353 -5.25 -44.02 18.68
CA ARG A 353 -4.54 -43.18 17.69
C ARG A 353 -5.49 -42.51 16.70
N THR A 354 -6.52 -43.22 16.23
CA THR A 354 -7.53 -42.63 15.34
C THR A 354 -8.37 -41.58 16.05
N ARG A 355 -8.81 -41.81 17.30
CA ARG A 355 -9.51 -40.79 18.11
C ARG A 355 -8.66 -39.54 18.33
N ASP A 356 -7.38 -39.71 18.68
CA ASP A 356 -6.45 -38.59 18.89
C ASP A 356 -6.22 -37.80 17.60
N MET A 357 -6.11 -38.48 16.46
CA MET A 357 -6.02 -37.84 15.15
C MET A 357 -7.29 -37.02 14.82
N TYR A 358 -8.48 -37.56 15.07
CA TYR A 358 -9.73 -36.82 14.88
C TYR A 358 -9.84 -35.62 15.83
N ALA A 359 -9.40 -35.76 17.09
CA ALA A 359 -9.37 -34.65 18.05
C ALA A 359 -8.41 -33.54 17.59
N ALA A 360 -7.22 -33.89 17.08
CA ALA A 360 -6.25 -32.94 16.54
C ALA A 360 -6.79 -32.21 15.30
N ILE A 361 -7.41 -32.93 14.36
CA ILE A 361 -8.07 -32.33 13.18
C ILE A 361 -9.18 -31.37 13.61
N LYS A 362 -9.99 -31.75 14.61
CA LYS A 362 -11.04 -30.89 15.14
C LYS A 362 -10.49 -29.62 15.80
N GLN A 363 -9.44 -29.74 16.62
CA GLN A 363 -8.76 -28.56 17.21
C GLN A 363 -8.13 -27.66 16.14
N GLN A 364 -7.58 -28.24 15.07
CA GLN A 364 -7.04 -27.47 13.93
C GLN A 364 -8.16 -26.77 13.15
N ALA A 365 -9.33 -27.39 12.98
CA ALA A 365 -10.48 -26.76 12.36
C ALA A 365 -11.06 -25.63 13.23
N GLU A 366 -11.11 -25.80 14.55
CA GLU A 366 -11.56 -24.77 15.50
C GLU A 366 -10.58 -23.60 15.59
N SER A 367 -9.27 -23.84 15.56
CA SER A 367 -8.26 -22.76 15.51
C SER A 367 -8.28 -22.01 14.18
N ASN A 368 -8.55 -22.68 13.06
CA ASN A 368 -8.78 -22.04 11.77
C ASN A 368 -10.09 -21.24 11.73
N ARG A 369 -11.16 -21.69 12.40
CA ARG A 369 -12.40 -20.91 12.57
C ARG A 369 -12.18 -19.64 13.38
N LYS A 370 -11.29 -19.63 14.37
CA LYS A 370 -10.89 -18.37 15.05
C LYS A 370 -10.11 -17.41 14.13
N GLY A 371 -9.72 -17.86 12.94
CA GLY A 371 -9.29 -16.99 11.84
C GLY A 371 -10.42 -16.19 11.17
N GLU A 372 -11.69 -16.48 11.45
CA GLU A 372 -12.86 -15.69 11.00
C GLU A 372 -12.89 -14.27 11.59
N ASP A 373 -12.15 -14.00 12.67
CA ASP A 373 -11.91 -12.65 13.17
C ASP A 373 -11.24 -11.75 12.11
N ARG A 374 -10.59 -12.32 11.09
CA ARG A 374 -10.11 -11.53 9.94
C ARG A 374 -11.26 -10.96 9.13
N ALA A 375 -12.36 -11.68 8.94
CA ALA A 375 -13.50 -11.17 8.16
C ALA A 375 -14.13 -9.95 8.85
N ASP A 376 -14.25 -10.00 10.18
CA ASP A 376 -14.75 -8.89 10.99
C ASP A 376 -13.76 -7.71 11.00
N LEU A 377 -12.45 -7.98 11.04
CA LEU A 377 -11.41 -6.95 10.88
C LEU A 377 -11.47 -6.28 9.49
N TRP A 378 -11.74 -7.04 8.42
CA TRP A 378 -11.92 -6.49 7.07
C TRP A 378 -13.22 -5.68 6.95
N GLN A 379 -14.31 -6.12 7.58
CA GLN A 379 -15.56 -5.37 7.62
C GLN A 379 -15.43 -4.06 8.42
N ALA A 380 -14.76 -4.11 9.58
CA ALA A 380 -14.45 -2.93 10.38
C ALA A 380 -13.54 -1.95 9.64
N ALA A 381 -12.52 -2.44 8.92
CA ALA A 381 -11.67 -1.62 8.06
C ALA A 381 -12.46 -0.99 6.91
N ALA A 382 -13.39 -1.73 6.28
CA ALA A 382 -14.24 -1.21 5.22
C ALA A 382 -15.25 -0.16 5.72
N ALA A 383 -15.80 -0.33 6.91
CA ALA A 383 -16.66 0.66 7.57
C ALA A 383 -15.88 1.95 7.86
N ALA A 384 -14.69 1.85 8.47
CA ALA A 384 -13.83 3.00 8.73
C ALA A 384 -13.43 3.74 7.44
N ASP A 385 -13.26 3.04 6.32
CA ASP A 385 -12.94 3.65 5.03
C ASP A 385 -14.15 4.36 4.40
N ARG A 386 -15.37 3.86 4.61
CA ARG A 386 -16.63 4.55 4.25
C ARG A 386 -16.81 5.82 5.07
N ASP A 387 -16.58 5.77 6.38
CA ASP A 387 -16.69 6.93 7.26
C ASP A 387 -15.68 8.02 6.89
N LYS A 388 -14.43 7.64 6.59
CA LYS A 388 -13.42 8.56 6.06
C LYS A 388 -13.85 9.23 4.75
N LYS A 389 -14.49 8.48 3.84
CA LYS A 389 -15.00 9.03 2.57
C LYS A 389 -16.16 9.99 2.80
N LEU A 390 -17.06 9.68 3.74
CA LEU A 390 -18.16 10.57 4.13
C LEU A 390 -17.64 11.85 4.79
N ALA A 391 -16.69 11.74 5.71
CA ALA A 391 -16.02 12.89 6.34
C ALA A 391 -15.31 13.78 5.30
N LYS A 392 -14.59 13.19 4.34
CA LYS A 392 -13.98 13.95 3.24
C LYS A 392 -15.01 14.66 2.36
N ARG A 393 -16.16 14.03 2.08
CA ARG A 393 -17.26 14.66 1.33
C ARG A 393 -17.89 15.80 2.13
N ALA A 394 -18.07 15.64 3.44
CA ALA A 394 -18.59 16.69 4.32
C ALA A 394 -17.63 17.89 4.38
N ALA A 395 -16.33 17.65 4.59
CA ALA A 395 -15.31 18.69 4.60
C ALA A 395 -15.24 19.46 3.26
N ARG A 396 -15.36 18.75 2.12
CA ARG A 396 -15.44 19.41 0.80
C ARG A 396 -16.68 20.29 0.68
N LYS A 397 -17.85 19.80 1.10
CA LYS A 397 -19.09 20.60 1.09
C LYS A 397 -18.94 21.88 1.93
N GLU A 398 -18.26 21.80 3.06
CA GLU A 398 -18.00 22.94 3.93
C GLU A 398 -17.04 23.96 3.29
N VAL A 399 -15.95 23.47 2.67
CA VAL A 399 -15.03 24.32 1.90
C VAL A 399 -15.74 24.98 0.72
N ASP A 400 -16.55 24.23 -0.03
CA ASP A 400 -17.34 24.76 -1.15
C ASP A 400 -18.37 25.79 -0.68
N ALA A 401 -19.02 25.56 0.47
CA ALA A 401 -19.94 26.51 1.07
C ALA A 401 -19.22 27.81 1.50
N CYS A 402 -18.04 27.70 2.13
CA CYS A 402 -17.20 28.85 2.48
C CYS A 402 -16.72 29.62 1.24
N LEU A 403 -16.33 28.90 0.18
CA LEU A 403 -15.93 29.49 -1.10
C LEU A 403 -17.10 30.24 -1.74
N PHE A 404 -18.29 29.63 -1.75
CA PHE A 404 -19.51 30.27 -2.26
C PHE A 404 -19.86 31.53 -1.46
N ASP A 405 -19.78 31.47 -0.13
CA ASP A 405 -19.96 32.62 0.76
C ASP A 405 -18.95 33.74 0.46
N ALA A 406 -17.68 33.40 0.23
CA ALA A 406 -16.62 34.36 -0.11
C ALA A 406 -16.83 34.99 -1.49
N MET A 407 -17.23 34.18 -2.49
CA MET A 407 -17.60 34.67 -3.82
C MET A 407 -18.79 35.63 -3.76
N MET A 408 -19.83 35.31 -2.98
CA MET A 408 -21.00 36.17 -2.80
C MET A 408 -20.62 37.50 -2.13
N ARG A 409 -19.78 37.47 -1.08
CA ARG A 409 -19.26 38.70 -0.44
C ARG A 409 -18.43 39.53 -1.42
N ARG A 410 -17.56 38.90 -2.23
CA ARG A 410 -16.74 39.60 -3.23
C ARG A 410 -17.56 40.19 -4.36
N ALA A 411 -18.68 39.56 -4.72
CA ALA A 411 -19.64 40.07 -5.69
C ALA A 411 -20.52 41.20 -5.15
N GLY A 412 -20.39 41.58 -3.87
CA GLY A 412 -21.22 42.61 -3.23
C GLY A 412 -22.62 42.15 -2.84
N ALA A 413 -22.94 40.87 -2.98
CA ALA A 413 -24.21 40.29 -2.55
C ALA A 413 -24.16 40.04 -1.03
N HIS A 414 -24.68 40.97 -0.24
CA HIS A 414 -24.80 40.80 1.21
C HIS A 414 -25.76 39.66 1.55
N LYS A 415 -25.55 38.95 2.67
CA LYS A 415 -26.39 37.82 3.15
C LYS A 415 -27.88 38.16 3.32
N SER A 416 -28.23 39.45 3.36
CA SER A 416 -29.60 39.97 3.39
C SER A 416 -30.29 40.01 2.03
N GLU A 417 -29.55 39.96 0.92
CA GLU A 417 -30.10 39.86 -0.45
C GLU A 417 -30.25 38.38 -0.84
N LYS A 418 -31.15 37.67 -0.15
CA LYS A 418 -31.63 36.36 -0.65
C LYS A 418 -32.53 36.60 -1.86
N GLY A 419 -31.90 36.82 -3.00
CA GLY A 419 -32.52 37.02 -4.30
C GLY A 419 -32.23 38.40 -4.86
N ILE A 420 -32.09 38.45 -6.20
CA ILE A 420 -32.22 39.68 -6.98
C ILE A 420 -33.47 40.39 -6.46
N GLY A 421 -33.31 41.55 -5.79
CA GLY A 421 -34.44 42.29 -5.23
C GLY A 421 -35.46 42.58 -6.33
N ASP A 422 -36.74 42.64 -5.99
CA ASP A 422 -37.81 42.74 -7.00
C ASP A 422 -37.61 43.92 -7.97
N HIS A 423 -37.03 45.04 -7.50
CA HIS A 423 -36.65 46.17 -8.36
C HIS A 423 -35.54 45.86 -9.38
N VAL A 424 -34.57 45.02 -9.03
CA VAL A 424 -33.52 44.59 -9.97
C VAL A 424 -34.09 43.59 -10.95
N ARG A 425 -35.00 42.69 -10.51
CA ARG A 425 -35.73 41.78 -11.41
C ARG A 425 -36.60 42.56 -12.40
N GLU A 426 -37.30 43.59 -11.94
CA GLU A 426 -38.12 44.46 -12.77
C GLU A 426 -37.26 45.23 -13.79
N ARG A 427 -36.09 45.74 -13.37
CA ARG A 427 -35.15 46.42 -14.26
C ARG A 427 -34.56 45.48 -15.32
N GLU A 428 -34.15 44.28 -14.94
CA GLU A 428 -33.65 43.26 -15.87
C GLU A 428 -34.75 42.78 -16.83
N LEU A 429 -35.98 42.62 -16.33
CA LEU A 429 -37.13 42.22 -17.13
C LEU A 429 -37.49 43.32 -18.16
N LEU A 430 -37.37 44.59 -17.80
CA LEU A 430 -37.55 45.72 -18.70
C LEU A 430 -36.45 45.77 -19.78
N LEU A 431 -35.19 45.56 -19.39
CA LEU A 431 -34.06 45.53 -20.33
C LEU A 431 -34.20 44.38 -21.34
N ASN A 432 -34.65 43.21 -20.87
CA ASN A 432 -34.83 42.00 -21.67
C ASN A 432 -36.21 41.88 -22.34
N ARG A 433 -37.08 42.90 -22.25
CA ARG A 433 -38.41 42.87 -22.85
C ARG A 433 -38.43 42.46 -24.33
N PRO A 434 -37.55 42.95 -25.23
CA PRO A 434 -37.56 42.54 -26.64
C PRO A 434 -37.24 41.06 -26.86
N LEU A 435 -36.51 40.44 -25.92
CA LEU A 435 -36.23 39.01 -25.94
C LEU A 435 -37.45 38.21 -25.48
N VAL A 436 -38.05 38.60 -24.35
CA VAL A 436 -39.27 37.96 -23.82
C VAL A 436 -40.42 38.04 -24.83
N GLN A 437 -40.57 39.18 -25.52
CA GLN A 437 -41.55 39.34 -26.58
C GLN A 437 -41.31 38.40 -27.77
N ARG A 438 -40.04 38.19 -28.17
CA ARG A 438 -39.70 37.19 -29.20
C ARG A 438 -40.00 35.77 -28.73
N MET A 439 -39.74 35.44 -27.46
CA MET A 439 -40.04 34.12 -26.90
C MET A 439 -41.54 33.82 -26.90
N VAL A 440 -42.38 34.81 -26.59
CA VAL A 440 -43.84 34.69 -26.68
C VAL A 440 -44.29 34.50 -28.13
N ASN A 441 -43.74 35.29 -29.06
CA ASN A 441 -44.07 35.16 -30.49
C ASN A 441 -43.67 33.80 -31.09
N HIS A 442 -42.69 33.11 -30.49
CA HIS A 442 -42.26 31.77 -30.88
C HIS A 442 -42.87 30.65 -30.02
N GLU A 443 -43.91 30.96 -29.23
CA GLU A 443 -44.63 30.00 -28.36
C GLU A 443 -43.71 29.25 -27.37
N PHE A 444 -42.57 29.84 -27.02
CA PHE A 444 -41.61 29.20 -26.13
C PHE A 444 -42.09 29.33 -24.67
N ARG A 445 -42.60 28.23 -24.12
CA ARG A 445 -43.08 28.12 -22.72
C ARG A 445 -44.00 29.27 -22.33
N THR A 446 -45.10 29.40 -23.07
CA THR A 446 -46.13 30.44 -22.94
C THR A 446 -46.58 30.63 -21.49
N ASP A 447 -46.73 29.54 -20.72
CA ASP A 447 -47.10 29.53 -19.30
C ASP A 447 -46.21 30.42 -18.40
N HIS A 448 -44.96 30.67 -18.80
CA HIS A 448 -44.00 31.48 -18.06
C HIS A 448 -43.61 32.78 -18.77
N THR A 449 -43.55 32.76 -20.10
CA THR A 449 -43.09 33.92 -20.87
C THR A 449 -44.18 34.99 -21.05
N GLU A 450 -45.46 34.60 -21.15
CA GLU A 450 -46.58 35.55 -21.18
C GLU A 450 -46.73 36.37 -19.88
N PRO A 451 -46.72 35.77 -18.67
CA PRO A 451 -46.81 36.57 -17.44
C PRO A 451 -45.56 37.46 -17.25
N MET A 452 -44.39 37.01 -17.68
CA MET A 452 -43.17 37.86 -17.70
C MET A 452 -43.34 39.06 -18.61
N LEU A 453 -43.91 38.88 -19.81
CA LEU A 453 -44.17 39.98 -20.74
C LEU A 453 -45.22 40.96 -20.19
N LYS A 454 -46.30 40.45 -19.60
CA LYS A 454 -47.33 41.27 -18.94
C LYS A 454 -46.74 42.10 -17.80
N LYS A 455 -45.90 41.50 -16.96
CA LYS A 455 -45.18 42.22 -15.89
C LYS A 455 -44.24 43.30 -16.46
N ALA A 456 -43.49 42.99 -17.51
CA ALA A 456 -42.60 43.96 -18.17
C ALA A 456 -43.38 45.16 -18.77
N LEU A 457 -44.55 44.90 -19.36
CA LEU A 457 -45.42 45.93 -19.92
C LEU A 457 -45.98 46.85 -18.82
N THR A 458 -46.43 46.26 -17.72
CA THR A 458 -46.98 46.98 -16.56
C THR A 458 -45.92 47.84 -15.89
N ALA A 459 -44.72 47.29 -15.68
CA ALA A 459 -43.58 48.04 -15.13
C ALA A 459 -43.18 49.24 -16.02
N LYS A 460 -43.26 49.09 -17.35
CA LYS A 460 -42.99 50.20 -18.28
C LYS A 460 -44.07 51.27 -18.20
N GLN A 461 -45.34 50.89 -18.09
CA GLN A 461 -46.45 51.85 -17.94
C GLN A 461 -46.34 52.64 -16.63
N LEU A 462 -45.95 51.99 -15.53
CA LEU A 462 -45.67 52.67 -14.26
C LEU A 462 -44.50 53.66 -14.38
N GLN A 463 -43.43 53.32 -15.10
CA GLN A 463 -42.33 54.26 -15.36
C GLN A 463 -42.74 55.47 -16.22
N VAL A 464 -43.60 55.26 -17.23
CA VAL A 464 -44.11 56.35 -18.07
C VAL A 464 -45.05 57.25 -17.28
N SER A 465 -45.92 56.67 -16.46
CA SER A 465 -46.84 57.43 -15.59
C SER A 465 -46.09 58.21 -14.50
N ALA A 466 -44.99 57.66 -13.96
CA ALA A 466 -44.14 58.34 -12.99
C ALA A 466 -43.28 59.46 -13.60
N ARG A 467 -42.99 59.42 -14.91
CA ARG A 467 -42.27 60.49 -15.62
C ARG A 467 -43.16 61.65 -16.05
N ASN A 468 -44.47 61.40 -16.19
CA ASN A 468 -45.47 62.42 -16.47
C ASN A 468 -46.49 62.49 -15.32
N PRO A 469 -46.10 62.90 -14.11
CA PRO A 469 -47.03 63.07 -13.01
C PRO A 469 -47.83 64.37 -13.23
N SER A 470 -48.78 64.37 -14.17
CA SER A 470 -49.80 65.43 -14.39
C SER A 470 -49.27 66.87 -14.50
N GLU A 471 -49.23 67.44 -15.70
CA GLU A 471 -50.24 68.46 -16.04
C GLU A 471 -51.62 68.28 -15.37
#